data_AF-A0A973F2I2-F1
#
_entry.id   AF-A0A973F2I2-F1
#
_cell.length_a   1.000
_cell.length_b   1.000
_cell.length_c   1.000
_cell.angle_alpha   90.00
_cell.angle_beta   90.00
_cell.angle_gamma   90.00
#
_symmetry.space_group_name_H-M   'P 1'
#
loop_
_entity.id
_entity.type
_entity.pdbx_description
1 polymer ?
#
loop_
_entity_poly.entity_id
_entity_poly.type
_entity_poly.pdbx_seq_one_letter_code
_entity_poly.pdbx_strand_id
1 'polypeptide(L)'
;MGLFDKFTNKNKGNYACALDIGTEFVKALVFRIEDGKGHVIGVGRQRQGLGDMHAGAVTDIAGVINNCAKALERAEEMAQVRADQA
;
A
#
# COMPACT_ATOMS: atom_id res chain seq x y z
N MET A 1 13.33 34.41 9.01
CA MET A 1 13.61 33.03 8.56
C MET A 1 14.12 32.26 9.77
N GLY A 2 13.25 31.43 10.36
CA GLY A 2 13.38 30.96 11.74
C GLY A 2 14.38 29.82 11.92
N LEU A 3 15.07 29.85 13.07
CA LEU A 3 16.04 28.86 13.57
C LEU A 3 15.51 27.42 13.73
N PHE A 4 14.24 27.14 13.42
CA PHE A 4 13.56 25.88 13.72
C PHE A 4 13.62 24.83 12.58
N ASP A 5 14.11 25.20 11.40
CA ASP A 5 14.14 24.31 10.22
C ASP A 5 15.20 23.19 10.33
N LYS A 6 16.09 23.26 11.34
CA LYS A 6 17.16 22.27 11.56
C LYS A 6 16.72 21.01 12.32
N PHE A 7 15.54 20.99 12.93
CA PHE A 7 15.07 19.85 13.74
C PHE A 7 14.13 18.89 12.99
N THR A 8 13.79 19.19 11.75
CA THR A 8 12.97 18.32 10.90
C THR A 8 13.80 17.69 9.79
N ASN A 9 14.95 17.11 10.13
CA ASN A 9 15.53 16.08 9.27
C ASN A 9 14.71 14.80 9.45
N LYS A 10 13.47 14.80 8.94
CA LYS A 10 12.70 13.56 8.76
C LYS A 10 13.56 12.72 7.83
N ASN A 11 14.25 11.71 8.38
CA ASN A 11 14.72 10.60 7.58
C ASN A 11 13.53 10.19 6.71
N LYS A 12 13.58 10.50 5.41
CA LYS A 12 12.68 9.92 4.44
C LYS A 12 13.06 8.45 4.42
N GLY A 13 12.50 7.68 5.36
CA GLY A 13 12.65 6.23 5.38
C GLY A 13 12.33 5.75 3.98
N ASN A 14 13.17 4.88 3.43
CA ASN A 14 12.91 4.30 2.12
C ASN A 14 11.77 3.31 2.30
N TYR A 15 10.53 3.78 2.14
CA TYR A 15 9.36 2.91 2.13
C TYR A 15 9.08 2.45 0.70
N ALA A 16 8.52 1.25 0.58
CA ALA A 16 7.97 0.75 -0.66
C ALA A 16 6.65 0.04 -0.37
N CYS A 17 5.83 -0.16 -1.39
CA CYS A 17 4.66 -1.02 -1.31
C CYS A 17 4.66 -2.04 -2.45
N ALA A 18 4.00 -3.18 -2.21
CA ALA A 18 3.68 -4.15 -3.24
C ALA A 18 2.17 -4.37 -3.23
N LEU A 19 1.59 -4.45 -4.42
CA LEU A 19 0.17 -4.70 -4.63
C LEU A 19 0.02 -5.89 -5.58
N ASP A 20 -0.66 -6.93 -5.13
CA ASP A 20 -1.00 -8.12 -5.91
C ASP A 20 -2.52 -8.17 -6.13
N ILE A 21 -2.93 -8.05 -7.38
CA ILE A 21 -4.34 -8.03 -7.80
C ILE A 21 -4.71 -9.44 -8.28
N GLY A 22 -5.12 -10.29 -7.34
CA GLY A 22 -5.62 -11.62 -7.64
C GLY A 22 -7.12 -11.63 -7.96
N THR A 23 -7.58 -12.69 -8.63
CA THR A 23 -9.00 -12.85 -8.98
C THR A 23 -9.92 -12.79 -7.73
N GLU A 24 -9.53 -13.45 -6.64
CA GLU A 24 -10.34 -13.54 -5.42
C GLU A 24 -9.98 -12.45 -4.40
N PHE A 25 -8.72 -12.06 -4.35
CA PHE A 25 -8.19 -11.13 -3.35
C PHE A 25 -7.18 -10.17 -3.94
N VAL A 26 -7.32 -8.90 -3.59
CA VAL A 26 -6.22 -7.94 -3.63
C VAL A 26 -5.42 -8.04 -2.33
N LYS A 27 -4.10 -8.05 -2.44
CA LYS A 27 -3.17 -8.11 -1.30
C LYS A 27 -2.19 -6.95 -1.40
N ALA A 28 -1.91 -6.30 -0.28
CA ALA A 28 -0.97 -5.19 -0.19
C ALA A 28 0.05 -5.45 0.93
N LEU A 29 1.30 -5.07 0.67
CA LEU A 29 2.38 -5.03 1.66
C LEU A 29 3.00 -3.64 1.68
N VAL A 30 3.32 -3.14 2.87
CA VAL A 30 4.15 -1.95 3.07
C VAL A 30 5.48 -2.40 3.67
N PHE A 31 6.58 -1.97 3.05
CA PHE A 31 7.94 -2.29 3.45
C PHE A 31 8.67 -1.06 3.95
N ARG A 32 9.53 -1.26 4.95
CA ARG A 32 10.65 -0.36 5.26
C ARG A 32 11.93 -0.98 4.70
N ILE A 33 12.67 -0.23 3.89
CA ILE A 33 13.92 -0.70 3.28
C ILE A 33 15.09 -0.27 4.16
N GLU A 34 15.80 -1.24 4.73
CA GLU A 34 16.98 -1.07 5.58
C GLU A 34 18.08 -2.02 5.09
N ASP A 35 19.30 -1.52 4.88
CA ASP A 35 20.46 -2.32 4.44
C ASP A 35 20.20 -3.23 3.23
N GLY A 36 19.43 -2.73 2.25
CA GLY A 36 19.06 -3.47 1.04
C GLY A 36 18.02 -4.57 1.26
N LYS A 37 17.41 -4.66 2.44
CA LYS A 37 16.35 -5.61 2.79
C LYS A 37 15.02 -4.89 3.01
N GLY A 38 13.94 -5.43 2.44
CA GLY A 38 12.58 -4.97 2.70
C GLY A 38 12.00 -5.66 3.93
N HIS A 39 11.73 -4.91 4.98
CA HIS A 39 11.03 -5.37 6.18
C HIS A 39 9.54 -5.08 6.05
N VAL A 40 8.70 -6.11 6.00
CA VAL A 40 7.24 -5.93 5.98
C VAL A 40 6.78 -5.37 7.32
N ILE A 41 6.16 -4.19 7.29
CA ILE A 41 5.63 -3.50 8.47
C ILE A 41 4.11 -3.34 8.44
N GLY A 42 3.48 -3.59 7.29
CA GLY A 42 2.04 -3.50 7.09
C GLY A 42 1.55 -4.53 6.09
N VAL A 43 0.41 -5.15 6.36
CA VAL A 43 -0.25 -6.09 5.44
C VAL A 43 -1.73 -5.76 5.30
N GLY A 44 -2.23 -5.89 4.08
CA GLY A 44 -3.63 -5.64 3.78
C GLY A 44 -4.17 -6.70 2.82
N ARG A 45 -5.43 -7.11 3.04
CA ARG A 45 -6.12 -8.06 2.16
C ARG A 45 -7.57 -7.64 2.01
N GLN A 46 -8.05 -7.57 0.76
CA GLN A 46 -9.44 -7.29 0.45
C GLN A 46 -9.96 -8.37 -0.51
N ARG A 47 -11.06 -9.02 -0.13
CA ARG A 47 -11.78 -9.94 -1.02
C ARG A 47 -12.46 -9.13 -2.11
N GLN A 48 -12.34 -9.57 -3.35
CA GLN A 48 -13.02 -8.93 -4.47
C GLN A 48 -14.49 -9.35 -4.58
N GLY A 49 -15.29 -8.53 -5.26
CA GLY A 49 -16.64 -8.90 -5.67
C GLY A 49 -16.65 -9.99 -6.74
N LEU A 50 -17.77 -10.73 -6.85
CA LEU A 50 -17.94 -11.87 -7.76
C LEU A 50 -17.77 -11.52 -9.26
N GLY A 51 -17.79 -10.24 -9.62
CA GLY A 51 -17.64 -9.75 -10.99
C GLY A 51 -16.49 -8.76 -11.20
N ASP A 52 -15.59 -8.58 -10.23
CA ASP A 52 -14.54 -7.57 -10.33
C ASP A 52 -13.36 -8.07 -11.18
N MET A 53 -12.96 -9.33 -10.97
CA MET A 53 -11.99 -10.04 -11.81
C MET A 53 -12.54 -11.41 -12.21
N HIS A 54 -12.13 -11.88 -13.38
CA HIS A 54 -12.40 -13.23 -13.86
C HIS A 54 -11.18 -13.80 -14.57
N ALA A 55 -10.75 -15.01 -14.20
CA ALA A 55 -9.61 -15.71 -14.82
C ALA A 55 -8.32 -14.84 -14.97
N GLY A 56 -8.05 -13.96 -13.99
CA GLY A 56 -6.89 -13.06 -14.01
C GLY A 56 -7.08 -11.77 -14.82
N ALA A 57 -8.26 -11.55 -15.41
CA ALA A 57 -8.60 -10.34 -16.13
C ALA A 57 -9.56 -9.44 -15.33
N VAL A 58 -9.39 -8.13 -15.46
CA VAL A 58 -10.31 -7.13 -14.87
C VAL A 58 -11.62 -7.14 -15.65
N THR A 59 -12.73 -7.34 -14.94
CA THR A 59 -14.09 -7.32 -15.51
C THR A 59 -14.91 -6.12 -15.05
N ASP A 60 -14.63 -5.58 -13.86
CA ASP A 60 -15.10 -4.26 -13.41
C ASP A 60 -13.93 -3.47 -12.80
N ILE A 61 -13.43 -2.49 -13.55
CA ILE A 61 -12.29 -1.67 -13.12
C ILE A 61 -12.60 -0.82 -11.88
N ALA A 62 -13.84 -0.35 -11.71
CA ALA A 62 -14.19 0.48 -10.56
C ALA A 62 -14.19 -0.36 -9.27
N GLY A 63 -14.73 -1.58 -9.34
CA GLY A 63 -14.67 -2.57 -8.27
C GLY A 63 -13.22 -2.90 -7.89
N VAL A 64 -12.38 -3.21 -8.87
CA VAL A 64 -10.95 -3.52 -8.63
C VAL A 64 -10.20 -2.35 -7.99
N ILE A 65 -10.38 -1.12 -8.48
CA ILE A 65 -9.74 0.08 -7.89
C ILE A 65 -10.15 0.24 -6.43
N ASN A 66 -11.45 0.13 -6.13
CA ASN A 66 -11.95 0.24 -4.75
C ASN A 66 -11.35 -0.85 -3.85
N ASN A 67 -11.22 -2.08 -4.34
CA ASN A 67 -10.61 -3.16 -3.57
C ASN A 67 -9.11 -2.95 -3.35
N CYS A 68 -8.40 -2.40 -4.33
CA CYS A 68 -7.00 -2.02 -4.20
C CYS A 68 -6.79 -0.94 -3.14
N ALA A 69 -7.60 0.13 -3.20
CA ALA A 69 -7.57 1.19 -2.20
C ALA A 69 -7.78 0.65 -0.78
N LYS A 70 -8.81 -0.19 -0.60
CA LYS A 70 -9.09 -0.85 0.69
C LYS A 70 -8.00 -1.81 1.17
N ALA A 71 -7.30 -2.48 0.26
CA ALA A 71 -6.18 -3.34 0.63
C ALA A 71 -4.97 -2.50 1.08
N LEU A 72 -4.66 -1.43 0.34
CA LEU A 72 -3.59 -0.50 0.67
C LEU A 72 -3.85 0.21 1.99
N GLU A 73 -5.05 0.76 2.20
CA GLU A 73 -5.45 1.44 3.43
C GLU A 73 -5.22 0.57 4.66
N ARG A 74 -5.60 -0.72 4.61
CA ARG A 74 -5.34 -1.65 5.72
C ARG A 74 -3.84 -1.90 5.97
N ALA A 75 -3.05 -2.00 4.90
CA ALA A 75 -1.61 -2.17 5.03
C ALA A 75 -0.94 -0.92 5.63
N GLU A 76 -1.38 0.27 5.20
CA GLU A 76 -0.96 1.58 5.71
C GLU A 76 -1.35 1.78 7.18
N GLU A 77 -2.59 1.46 7.54
CA GLU A 77 -3.08 1.45 8.92
C GLU A 77 -2.23 0.55 9.80
N MET A 78 -1.94 -0.69 9.36
CA MET A 78 -1.07 -1.58 10.13
C MET A 78 0.37 -1.04 10.24
N ALA A 79 0.88 -0.43 9.17
CA ALA A 79 2.22 0.16 9.15
C ALA A 79 2.33 1.47 9.95
N GLN A 80 1.21 2.11 10.29
CA GLN A 80 1.14 3.48 10.83
C GLN A 80 1.88 4.49 9.93
N VAL A 81 1.81 4.27 8.61
CA VAL A 81 2.42 5.11 7.57
C VAL A 81 1.35 5.34 6.51
N ARG A 82 1.21 6.57 6.02
CA ARG A 82 0.36 6.86 4.85
C ARG A 82 1.23 7.18 3.66
N ALA A 83 0.89 6.65 2.49
CA ALA A 83 1.48 7.12 1.25
C ALA A 83 0.94 8.52 0.93
N ASP A 84 1.82 9.46 0.61
CA ASP A 84 1.41 10.68 -0.05
C ASP A 84 1.11 10.34 -1.52
N GLN A 85 -0.10 10.63 -2.00
CA GLN A 85 -0.38 10.57 -3.43
C GLN A 85 0.38 11.74 -4.09
N ALA A 86 1.37 11.40 -4.91
CA ALA A 86 2.14 12.36 -5.69
C ALA A 86 1.32 12.93 -6.86
#